data_AF-A0A957Q4B8-F1
#
_entry.id   AF-A0A957Q4B8-F1
#
_cell.length_a   1.000
_cell.length_b   1.000
_cell.length_c   1.000
_cell.angle_alpha   90.00
_cell.angle_beta   90.00
_cell.angle_gamma   90.00
#
_symmetry.space_group_name_H-M   'P 1'
#
loop_
_entity.id
_entity.type
_entity.pdbx_description
1 polymer ?
#
loop_
_entity_poly.entity_id
_entity_poly.type
_entity_poly.pdbx_seq_one_letter_code
_entity_poly.pdbx_strand_id
1 'polypeptide(L)'
;MILGVSFFWAAPVSAQTPPNLPCRGCHGDNQRSLTLPSGETLPLLVLLDALDDSAHSYLNETPVSCTDCHSDAGRYRYPHATNPAQTARGYVEAAAENCEGCHYPHNPFHEDPPADETLTLPTCVDCHGAHDVAPLAELASRMPTNCVACHTGEEEGWAAELLAPRPGHGAGAAGVAGSERCLGCHADTYLSWRETLHANIVQDAIADPSVILGNFLQEDADLTFGVDDVALVIGSRWRQQYITKTVEGNFELLPAQWNIATEEWVPNDHPDLAAGTEWRQACSGCHVTGLDTTRWEFTELGVGCESCHGPADDHIADPETVKPYAKSDDQVCGACHSRGTSPENLPFPASYQPGDTLSEHFTLATDTEATWPDGSAKYDHQHYMDWQLGSSMMESGQVHCTTCHAVHDRGAATGQLRMPLNDLCLQCHNEREQQRIVRHMPYHEQAINKHQFLCTDCHMPQMATSAVPYDLHNHSFLQPNPQQSIDFGGVENMPNACNQCHQDYGEDPAWALQTIAYADQSFTPNAAAFFGAGPTPTSPPPPTPLPSVGQPVVHMQVETGRWLRITVFVLLGLMGVSLLGFGIYRIRMRSGRNA
;
A
#
# COMPACT_ATOMS: atom_id res chain seq x y z
N MET A 1 -57.61 33.16 66.93
CA MET A 1 -58.40 31.94 66.65
C MET A 1 -59.15 32.18 65.35
N ILE A 2 -58.49 31.99 64.20
CA ILE A 2 -59.09 31.96 62.85
C ILE A 2 -58.29 30.93 62.05
N LEU A 3 -59.01 29.96 61.50
CA LEU A 3 -58.54 28.82 60.72
C LEU A 3 -57.98 29.27 59.36
N GLY A 4 -56.73 28.90 59.04
CA GLY A 4 -56.15 29.06 57.71
C GLY A 4 -56.11 27.72 56.99
N VAL A 5 -56.89 27.62 55.91
CA VAL A 5 -57.03 26.44 55.04
C VAL A 5 -55.76 26.25 54.21
N SER A 6 -55.12 25.09 54.33
CA SER A 6 -54.00 24.69 53.47
C SER A 6 -54.52 24.28 52.09
N PHE A 7 -54.23 25.08 51.07
CA PHE A 7 -54.34 24.65 49.68
C PHE A 7 -53.06 23.88 49.30
N PHE A 8 -53.18 22.57 49.10
CA PHE A 8 -52.16 21.79 48.40
C PHE A 8 -52.23 22.17 46.91
N TRP A 9 -51.21 22.88 46.43
CA TRP A 9 -50.91 22.94 45.00
C TRP A 9 -50.32 21.59 44.60
N ALA A 10 -51.07 20.78 43.86
CA ALA A 10 -50.50 19.68 43.12
C ALA A 10 -49.61 20.27 42.01
N ALA A 11 -48.31 19.98 42.06
CA ALA A 11 -47.44 20.21 40.93
C ALA A 11 -47.98 19.44 39.71
N PRO A 12 -47.90 19.99 38.49
CA PRO A 12 -48.26 19.23 37.30
C PRO A 12 -47.37 17.99 37.23
N VAL A 13 -48.02 16.83 37.09
CA VAL A 13 -47.37 15.56 36.80
C VAL A 13 -46.51 15.76 35.56
N SER A 14 -45.19 15.63 35.70
CA SER A 14 -44.27 15.56 34.57
C SER A 14 -44.77 14.46 33.63
N ALA A 15 -45.06 14.83 32.38
CA ALA A 15 -45.53 13.89 31.36
C ALA A 15 -44.41 12.91 31.05
N GLN A 16 -44.48 11.72 31.64
CA GLN A 16 -43.57 10.61 31.37
C GLN A 16 -43.60 10.27 29.87
N THR A 17 -42.42 10.02 29.30
CA THR A 17 -42.27 9.47 27.94
C THR A 17 -43.14 8.22 27.79
N PRO A 18 -43.90 8.06 26.68
CA PRO A 18 -44.73 6.87 26.48
C PRO A 18 -43.88 5.60 26.58
N PRO A 19 -44.36 4.54 27.27
CA PRO A 19 -43.65 3.29 27.30
C PRO A 19 -43.57 2.65 25.90
N ASN A 20 -42.45 1.98 25.60
CA ASN A 20 -42.13 1.37 24.31
C ASN A 20 -43.15 0.29 23.86
N LEU A 21 -43.71 -0.45 24.83
CA LEU A 21 -44.59 -1.60 24.60
C LEU A 21 -45.87 -1.27 23.79
N PRO A 22 -46.63 -0.20 24.11
CA PRO A 22 -47.75 0.25 23.28
C PRO A 22 -47.43 0.46 21.80
N CYS A 23 -46.26 1.04 21.47
CA CYS A 23 -45.85 1.27 20.08
C CYS A 23 -45.68 -0.06 19.35
N ARG A 24 -44.91 -0.98 19.94
CA ARG A 24 -44.69 -2.32 19.40
C ARG A 24 -46.00 -3.10 19.23
N GLY A 25 -46.91 -3.01 20.19
CA GLY A 25 -48.22 -3.68 20.13
C GLY A 25 -49.18 -3.13 19.07
N CYS A 26 -49.07 -1.86 18.68
CA CYS A 26 -49.93 -1.27 17.64
C CYS A 26 -49.29 -1.24 16.25
N HIS A 27 -47.97 -1.36 16.15
CA HIS A 27 -47.24 -1.31 14.88
C HIS A 27 -46.69 -2.66 14.44
N GLY A 28 -46.52 -3.63 15.33
CA GLY A 28 -45.92 -4.93 15.01
C GLY A 28 -46.77 -5.85 14.12
N ASP A 29 -48.09 -5.65 14.07
CA ASP A 29 -49.03 -6.45 13.26
C ASP A 29 -49.91 -5.59 12.34
N ASN A 30 -49.59 -4.30 12.20
CA ASN A 30 -50.48 -3.32 11.58
C ASN A 30 -50.38 -3.30 10.05
N GLN A 31 -51.33 -3.96 9.39
CA GLN A 31 -51.39 -4.04 7.93
C GLN A 31 -51.98 -2.79 7.24
N ARG A 32 -52.17 -1.68 7.97
CA ARG A 32 -52.69 -0.44 7.38
C ARG A 32 -51.55 0.41 6.82
N SER A 33 -51.92 1.33 5.94
CA SER A 33 -50.99 2.32 5.38
C SER A 33 -51.50 3.73 5.60
N LEU A 34 -50.58 4.67 5.74
CA LEU A 34 -50.83 6.10 5.68
C LEU A 34 -50.76 6.56 4.23
N THR A 35 -51.80 7.22 3.72
CA THR A 35 -51.77 7.89 2.42
C THR A 35 -51.31 9.34 2.61
N LEU A 36 -50.25 9.72 1.92
CA LEU A 36 -49.70 11.07 1.91
C LEU A 36 -50.49 11.99 0.95
N PRO A 37 -50.36 13.33 1.07
CA PRO A 37 -50.99 14.28 0.15
C PRO A 37 -50.65 14.05 -1.33
N SER A 38 -49.45 13.52 -1.64
CA SER A 38 -49.05 13.11 -2.99
C SER A 38 -49.84 11.92 -3.55
N GLY A 39 -50.55 11.18 -2.71
CA GLY A 39 -51.22 9.92 -3.06
C GLY A 39 -50.35 8.68 -2.83
N GLU A 40 -49.07 8.84 -2.51
CA GLU A 40 -48.18 7.75 -2.11
C GLU A 40 -48.58 7.18 -0.75
N THR A 41 -48.24 5.91 -0.50
CA THR A 41 -48.61 5.22 0.75
C THR A 41 -47.40 4.72 1.51
N LEU A 42 -47.39 4.90 2.83
CA LEU A 42 -46.38 4.37 3.74
C LEU A 42 -47.00 3.27 4.62
N PRO A 43 -46.37 2.09 4.76
CA PRO A 43 -46.85 1.07 5.68
C PRO A 43 -46.77 1.56 7.13
N LEU A 44 -47.78 1.23 7.94
CA LEU A 44 -47.74 1.44 9.40
C LEU A 44 -47.14 0.24 10.14
N LEU A 45 -46.84 -0.85 9.42
CA LEU A 45 -46.20 -2.04 9.93
C LEU A 45 -44.72 -1.75 10.25
N VAL A 46 -44.29 -2.19 11.43
CA VAL A 46 -42.87 -2.32 11.78
C VAL A 46 -42.58 -3.79 11.96
N LEU A 47 -41.61 -4.32 11.22
CA LEU A 47 -41.13 -5.69 11.37
C LEU A 47 -40.30 -5.77 12.65
N LEU A 48 -40.95 -6.16 13.76
CA LEU A 48 -40.30 -6.17 15.08
C LEU A 48 -39.10 -7.10 15.13
N ASP A 49 -39.13 -8.23 14.42
CA ASP A 49 -37.99 -9.15 14.35
C ASP A 49 -36.77 -8.48 13.70
N ALA A 50 -36.96 -7.76 12.59
CA ALA A 50 -35.88 -7.03 11.93
C ALA A 50 -35.33 -5.87 12.78
N LEU A 51 -36.18 -5.24 13.59
CA LEU A 51 -35.77 -4.22 14.57
C LEU A 51 -35.00 -4.81 15.73
N ASP A 52 -35.44 -5.98 16.21
CA ASP A 52 -34.80 -6.67 17.31
C ASP A 52 -33.43 -7.25 16.90
N ASP A 53 -33.23 -7.52 15.61
CA ASP A 53 -31.95 -7.92 14.99
C ASP A 53 -31.07 -6.71 14.58
N SER A 54 -31.56 -5.48 14.72
CA SER A 54 -30.83 -4.27 14.32
C SER A 54 -29.83 -3.77 15.38
N ALA A 55 -28.96 -2.85 14.97
CA ALA A 55 -28.07 -2.12 15.90
C ALA A 55 -28.84 -1.33 16.99
N HIS A 56 -30.11 -1.00 16.75
CA HIS A 56 -30.97 -0.22 17.66
C HIS A 56 -31.99 -1.08 18.42
N SER A 57 -31.74 -2.39 18.54
CA SER A 57 -32.60 -3.29 19.29
C SER A 57 -32.76 -2.85 20.75
N TYR A 58 -33.98 -2.94 21.27
CA TYR A 58 -34.26 -2.70 22.69
C TYR A 58 -33.71 -3.83 23.60
N LEU A 59 -33.24 -4.92 22.99
CA LEU A 59 -32.63 -6.06 23.68
C LEU A 59 -31.11 -5.90 23.89
N ASN A 60 -30.50 -4.88 23.26
CA ASN A 60 -29.07 -4.60 23.38
C ASN A 60 -28.70 -4.06 24.76
N GLU A 61 -27.40 -4.04 25.07
CA GLU A 61 -26.87 -3.51 26.34
C GLU A 61 -27.21 -2.03 26.56
N THR A 62 -27.33 -1.27 25.46
CA THR A 62 -27.87 0.09 25.45
C THR A 62 -29.16 0.12 24.65
N PRO A 63 -30.32 -0.13 25.29
CA PRO A 63 -31.61 -0.22 24.60
C PRO A 63 -32.00 1.11 23.96
N VAL A 64 -32.46 1.06 22.70
CA VAL A 64 -33.14 2.19 22.04
C VAL A 64 -34.64 1.91 21.98
N SER A 65 -35.45 2.87 22.42
CA SER A 65 -36.91 2.83 22.39
C SER A 65 -37.45 3.60 21.17
N CYS A 66 -38.69 3.30 20.76
CA CYS A 66 -39.31 4.00 19.62
C CYS A 66 -39.30 5.52 19.78
N THR A 67 -39.48 6.02 21.01
CA THR A 67 -39.54 7.46 21.32
C THR A 67 -38.18 8.16 21.30
N ASP A 68 -37.08 7.42 21.25
CA ASP A 68 -35.75 8.01 21.20
C ASP A 68 -35.47 8.57 19.79
N CYS A 69 -35.94 7.87 18.75
CA CYS A 69 -35.95 8.37 17.37
C CYS A 69 -37.23 9.16 17.04
N HIS A 70 -38.39 8.69 17.51
CA HIS A 70 -39.68 9.38 17.34
C HIS A 70 -39.94 10.36 18.49
N SER A 71 -39.05 11.33 18.64
CA SER A 71 -38.97 12.22 19.80
C SER A 71 -40.00 13.37 19.80
N ASP A 72 -40.58 13.71 18.64
CA ASP A 72 -41.63 14.73 18.54
C ASP A 72 -42.93 14.25 19.24
N ALA A 73 -43.07 14.68 20.49
CA ALA A 73 -44.22 14.41 21.33
C ALA A 73 -45.55 14.91 20.75
N GLY A 74 -45.56 15.91 19.87
CA GLY A 74 -46.76 16.38 19.18
C GLY A 74 -47.21 15.44 18.06
N ARG A 75 -46.25 14.76 17.40
CA ARG A 75 -46.49 13.88 16.26
C ARG A 75 -46.78 12.44 16.66
N TYR A 76 -46.05 11.92 17.66
CA TYR A 76 -46.03 10.49 17.99
C TYR A 76 -46.80 10.11 19.26
N ARG A 77 -47.41 11.08 19.95
CA ARG A 77 -48.36 10.78 21.04
C ARG A 77 -49.72 10.38 20.47
N TYR A 78 -50.32 9.33 21.03
CA TYR A 78 -51.69 8.96 20.70
C TYR A 78 -52.69 9.95 21.33
N PRO A 79 -53.70 10.45 20.57
CA PRO A 79 -53.91 10.25 19.14
C PRO A 79 -52.89 11.00 18.29
N HIS A 80 -52.26 10.30 17.34
CA HIS A 80 -51.19 10.83 16.48
C HIS A 80 -51.63 12.09 15.75
N ALA A 81 -50.78 13.12 15.71
CA ALA A 81 -51.01 14.26 14.83
C ALA A 81 -50.72 13.89 13.36
N THR A 82 -51.29 14.67 12.44
CA THR A 82 -51.09 14.46 11.01
C THR A 82 -49.61 14.63 10.64
N ASN A 83 -49.08 13.67 9.87
CA ASN A 83 -47.73 13.74 9.33
C ASN A 83 -47.62 14.93 8.36
N PRO A 84 -46.64 15.84 8.53
CA PRO A 84 -46.49 17.02 7.68
C PRO A 84 -45.88 16.72 6.29
N ALA A 85 -45.28 15.54 6.09
CA ALA A 85 -44.64 15.17 4.83
C ALA A 85 -45.65 15.15 3.67
N GLN A 86 -45.29 15.75 2.54
CA GLN A 86 -46.13 15.81 1.34
C GLN A 86 -45.95 14.60 0.43
N THR A 87 -44.72 14.07 0.37
CA THR A 87 -44.28 12.96 -0.50
C THR A 87 -43.56 11.88 0.31
N ALA A 88 -43.42 10.67 -0.23
CA ALA A 88 -42.66 9.60 0.41
C ALA A 88 -41.18 9.99 0.58
N ARG A 89 -40.59 10.64 -0.44
CA ARG A 89 -39.22 11.16 -0.37
C ARG A 89 -39.03 12.17 0.78
N GLY A 90 -39.93 13.16 0.88
CA GLY A 90 -39.86 14.15 1.96
C GLY A 90 -40.09 13.53 3.35
N TYR A 91 -40.76 12.38 3.43
CA TYR A 91 -40.85 11.61 4.67
C TYR A 91 -39.51 10.94 5.02
N VAL A 92 -38.84 10.33 4.04
CA VAL A 92 -37.53 9.68 4.22
C VAL A 92 -36.45 10.69 4.64
N GLU A 93 -36.42 11.87 4.01
CA GLU A 93 -35.48 12.95 4.37
C GLU A 93 -35.69 13.41 5.82
N ALA A 94 -36.93 13.71 6.20
CA ALA A 94 -37.26 14.08 7.58
C ALA A 94 -37.05 12.92 8.59
N ALA A 95 -37.09 11.67 8.13
CA ALA A 95 -36.77 10.52 8.97
C ALA A 95 -35.26 10.43 9.23
N ALA A 96 -34.44 10.65 8.20
CA ALA A 96 -32.98 10.62 8.28
C ALA A 96 -32.41 11.69 9.22
N GLU A 97 -33.02 12.87 9.28
CA GLU A 97 -32.63 13.94 10.23
C GLU A 97 -32.65 13.48 11.70
N ASN A 98 -33.49 12.49 12.06
CA ASN A 98 -33.52 11.98 13.44
C ASN A 98 -32.27 11.17 13.80
N CYS A 99 -31.59 10.59 12.81
CA CYS A 99 -30.36 9.83 13.03
C CYS A 99 -29.22 10.73 13.52
N GLU A 100 -29.16 11.97 13.01
CA GLU A 100 -28.13 12.96 13.33
C GLU A 100 -28.19 13.45 14.79
N GLY A 101 -29.29 13.18 15.49
CA GLY A 101 -29.40 13.47 16.92
C GLY A 101 -28.47 12.62 17.80
N CYS A 102 -27.98 11.49 17.26
CA CYS A 102 -27.05 10.59 17.97
C CYS A 102 -25.86 10.15 17.12
N HIS A 103 -25.98 10.10 15.79
CA HIS A 103 -24.92 9.68 14.87
C HIS A 103 -24.30 10.88 14.17
N TYR A 104 -22.99 10.83 13.95
CA TYR A 104 -22.33 11.81 13.10
C TYR A 104 -22.68 11.54 11.63
N PRO A 105 -23.14 12.55 10.86
CA PRO A 105 -23.47 12.34 9.46
C PRO A 105 -22.21 12.07 8.64
N HIS A 106 -22.24 11.00 7.84
CA HIS A 106 -21.21 10.68 6.87
C HIS A 106 -21.83 10.28 5.53
N ASN A 107 -21.23 10.72 4.44
CA ASN A 107 -21.62 10.27 3.10
C ASN A 107 -20.37 10.02 2.24
N PRO A 108 -19.57 9.00 2.59
CA PRO A 108 -18.22 8.80 2.06
C PRO A 108 -18.17 8.58 0.54
N PHE A 109 -19.30 8.33 -0.10
CA PHE A 109 -19.38 8.01 -1.52
C PHE A 109 -20.15 9.05 -2.35
N HIS A 110 -20.83 10.00 -1.72
CA HIS A 110 -21.69 10.97 -2.41
C HIS A 110 -21.60 12.37 -1.78
N GLU A 111 -20.36 12.86 -1.60
CA GLU A 111 -20.12 14.23 -1.10
C GLU A 111 -20.45 15.30 -2.14
N ASP A 112 -20.25 14.99 -3.43
CA ASP A 112 -20.56 15.89 -4.55
C ASP A 112 -21.99 15.68 -5.07
N PRO A 113 -22.72 16.76 -5.43
CA PRO A 113 -24.03 16.65 -6.04
C PRO A 113 -23.93 15.93 -7.41
N PRO A 114 -24.90 15.06 -7.74
CA PRO A 114 -24.89 14.37 -9.02
C PRO A 114 -24.91 15.35 -10.19
N ALA A 115 -24.14 15.05 -11.24
CA ALA A 115 -24.10 15.86 -12.46
C ALA A 115 -25.47 15.94 -13.16
N ASP A 116 -26.34 14.96 -12.92
CA ASP A 116 -27.74 14.98 -13.28
C ASP A 116 -28.56 15.60 -12.12
N GLU A 117 -29.03 16.84 -12.31
CA GLU A 117 -29.84 17.57 -11.33
C GLU A 117 -31.21 16.90 -11.05
N THR A 118 -31.58 15.85 -11.77
CA THR A 118 -32.77 15.05 -11.49
C THR A 118 -32.55 13.96 -10.43
N LEU A 119 -31.29 13.65 -10.10
CA LEU A 119 -30.93 12.70 -9.06
C LEU A 119 -30.78 13.41 -7.71
N THR A 120 -31.36 12.82 -6.66
CA THR A 120 -31.20 13.29 -5.28
C THR A 120 -30.11 12.50 -4.58
N LEU A 121 -29.31 13.17 -3.75
CA LEU A 121 -28.34 12.48 -2.90
C LEU A 121 -29.03 11.48 -1.95
N PRO A 122 -28.41 10.31 -1.71
CA PRO A 122 -28.94 9.36 -0.74
C PRO A 122 -28.86 9.95 0.68
N THR A 123 -29.83 9.61 1.52
CA THR A 123 -29.81 9.90 2.96
C THR A 123 -29.39 8.67 3.75
N CYS A 124 -29.23 8.83 5.07
CA CYS A 124 -28.94 7.74 5.99
C CYS A 124 -29.88 6.54 5.79
N VAL A 125 -31.16 6.79 5.55
CA VAL A 125 -32.19 5.75 5.37
C VAL A 125 -32.02 5.00 4.05
N ASP A 126 -31.56 5.68 2.99
CA ASP A 126 -31.36 5.05 1.69
C ASP A 126 -30.19 4.02 1.74
N CYS A 127 -29.15 4.30 2.53
CA CYS A 127 -27.98 3.41 2.65
C CYS A 127 -28.08 2.42 3.83
N HIS A 128 -28.55 2.86 5.00
CA HIS A 128 -28.55 2.04 6.22
C HIS A 128 -29.91 1.41 6.55
N GLY A 129 -30.99 1.85 5.91
CA GLY A 129 -32.36 1.52 6.33
C GLY A 129 -32.83 2.37 7.51
N ALA A 130 -33.96 2.00 8.12
CA ALA A 130 -34.58 2.78 9.20
C ALA A 130 -34.80 1.97 10.48
N HIS A 131 -35.52 0.85 10.39
CA HIS A 131 -35.78 -0.03 11.54
C HIS A 131 -34.92 -1.29 11.52
N ASP A 132 -34.19 -1.55 10.45
CA ASP A 132 -33.43 -2.77 10.20
C ASP A 132 -31.94 -2.46 10.00
N VAL A 133 -31.48 -1.34 10.56
CA VAL A 133 -30.10 -0.85 10.47
C VAL A 133 -29.13 -1.93 10.92
N ALA A 134 -28.31 -2.39 9.98
CA ALA A 134 -27.38 -3.48 10.21
C ALA A 134 -26.34 -3.10 11.28
N PRO A 135 -25.99 -4.01 12.20
CA PRO A 135 -24.76 -3.89 12.99
C PRO A 135 -23.56 -3.76 12.06
N LEU A 136 -22.51 -3.05 12.49
CA LEU A 136 -21.35 -2.83 11.62
C LEU A 136 -20.72 -4.14 11.12
N ALA A 137 -20.65 -5.17 11.98
CA ALA A 137 -20.12 -6.48 11.61
C ALA A 137 -20.88 -7.16 10.45
N GLU A 138 -22.09 -6.68 10.13
CA GLU A 138 -22.94 -7.18 9.04
C GLU A 138 -23.11 -6.15 7.92
N LEU A 139 -22.43 -4.99 7.98
CA LEU A 139 -22.63 -3.91 7.02
C LEU A 139 -22.29 -4.37 5.60
N ALA A 140 -21.14 -5.01 5.43
CA ALA A 140 -20.65 -5.51 4.15
C ALA A 140 -21.54 -6.61 3.52
N SER A 141 -22.37 -7.28 4.31
CA SER A 141 -23.30 -8.30 3.80
C SER A 141 -24.72 -7.79 3.59
N ARG A 142 -25.14 -6.72 4.28
CA ARG A 142 -26.51 -6.19 4.23
C ARG A 142 -26.68 -4.92 3.41
N MET A 143 -25.69 -4.02 3.43
CA MET A 143 -25.74 -2.76 2.70
C MET A 143 -25.61 -2.87 1.17
N PRO A 144 -24.94 -3.89 0.57
CA PRO A 144 -24.80 -3.96 -0.88
C PRO A 144 -26.10 -3.86 -1.68
N THR A 145 -27.19 -4.46 -1.18
CA THR A 145 -28.53 -4.38 -1.78
C THR A 145 -29.05 -2.95 -1.90
N ASN A 146 -28.70 -2.09 -0.93
CA ASN A 146 -29.10 -0.68 -0.91
C ASN A 146 -28.30 0.14 -1.94
N CYS A 147 -27.02 -0.19 -2.16
CA CYS A 147 -26.21 0.44 -3.19
C CYS A 147 -26.78 0.18 -4.59
N VAL A 148 -27.08 -1.09 -4.92
CA VAL A 148 -27.57 -1.47 -6.26
C VAL A 148 -29.01 -1.04 -6.53
N ALA A 149 -29.77 -0.60 -5.52
CA ALA A 149 -31.09 0.00 -5.71
C ALA A 149 -31.03 1.28 -6.54
N CYS A 150 -29.95 2.06 -6.40
CA CYS A 150 -29.67 3.24 -7.20
C CYS A 150 -28.65 2.95 -8.32
N HIS A 151 -27.63 2.13 -8.04
CA HIS A 151 -26.60 1.72 -8.99
C HIS A 151 -27.04 0.51 -9.82
N THR A 152 -28.12 0.66 -10.58
CA THR A 152 -28.77 -0.46 -11.34
C THR A 152 -27.90 -1.10 -12.43
N GLY A 153 -26.73 -0.52 -12.73
CA GLY A 153 -25.73 -1.11 -13.64
C GLY A 153 -24.72 -2.03 -12.94
N GLU A 154 -24.73 -2.08 -11.61
CA GLU A 154 -23.79 -2.83 -10.78
C GLU A 154 -24.48 -4.02 -10.09
N GLU A 155 -23.68 -4.99 -9.66
CA GLU A 155 -24.12 -6.12 -8.84
C GLU A 155 -23.75 -5.92 -7.37
N GLU A 156 -24.42 -6.63 -6.45
CA GLU A 156 -24.14 -6.53 -5.01
C GLU A 156 -22.66 -6.83 -4.68
N GLY A 157 -21.99 -7.66 -5.49
CA GLY A 157 -20.57 -7.95 -5.33
C GLY A 157 -19.67 -6.71 -5.41
N TRP A 158 -20.00 -5.75 -6.28
CA TRP A 158 -19.25 -4.49 -6.42
C TRP A 158 -19.28 -3.69 -5.11
N ALA A 159 -20.47 -3.53 -4.52
CA ALA A 159 -20.63 -2.81 -3.27
C ALA A 159 -20.06 -3.60 -2.07
N ALA A 160 -20.19 -4.93 -2.08
CA ALA A 160 -19.60 -5.78 -1.05
C ALA A 160 -18.08 -5.66 -1.00
N GLU A 161 -17.39 -5.63 -2.14
CA GLU A 161 -15.94 -5.43 -2.22
C GLU A 161 -15.50 -4.04 -1.72
N LEU A 162 -16.32 -3.02 -1.99
CA LEU A 162 -16.07 -1.66 -1.53
C LEU A 162 -16.15 -1.56 0.01
N LEU A 163 -17.10 -2.26 0.61
CA LEU A 163 -17.40 -2.23 2.04
C LEU A 163 -16.67 -3.30 2.86
N ALA A 164 -16.09 -4.33 2.22
CA ALA A 164 -15.46 -5.42 2.95
C ALA A 164 -14.26 -4.92 3.77
N PRO A 165 -14.18 -5.25 5.08
CA PRO A 165 -12.96 -5.03 5.85
C PRO A 165 -11.79 -5.79 5.23
N ARG A 166 -10.59 -5.26 5.45
CA ARG A 166 -9.39 -6.03 5.13
C ARG A 166 -9.31 -7.27 6.05
N PRO A 167 -8.88 -8.45 5.55
CA PRO A 167 -8.88 -9.66 6.35
C PRO A 167 -7.99 -9.52 7.59
N GLY A 168 -8.50 -9.93 8.76
CA GLY A 168 -7.75 -10.02 10.01
C GLY A 168 -7.54 -11.46 10.49
N HIS A 169 -6.83 -11.62 11.60
CA HIS A 169 -6.68 -12.91 12.27
C HIS A 169 -6.82 -12.74 13.79
N GLY A 170 -7.95 -13.16 14.34
CA GLY A 170 -8.25 -12.97 15.76
C GLY A 170 -8.68 -11.54 16.08
N ALA A 171 -8.46 -11.10 17.32
CA ALA A 171 -8.87 -9.76 17.77
C ALA A 171 -7.81 -8.68 17.53
N GLY A 172 -6.57 -9.07 17.21
CA GLY A 172 -5.45 -8.14 17.09
C GLY A 172 -5.07 -7.47 18.42
N ALA A 173 -4.27 -6.42 18.31
CA ALA A 173 -3.82 -5.58 19.40
C ALA A 173 -4.96 -4.69 19.92
N ALA A 174 -4.98 -4.47 21.23
CA ALA A 174 -5.99 -3.61 21.86
C ALA A 174 -5.87 -2.15 21.39
N GLY A 175 -7.00 -1.47 21.22
CA GLY A 175 -7.05 -0.07 20.80
C GLY A 175 -7.01 0.14 19.29
N VAL A 176 -6.80 -0.93 18.51
CA VAL A 176 -6.66 -0.90 17.05
C VAL A 176 -7.96 -1.32 16.39
N ALA A 177 -8.59 -0.38 15.69
CA ALA A 177 -9.95 -0.52 15.18
C ALA A 177 -10.03 -1.12 13.75
N GLY A 178 -8.93 -1.04 13.00
CA GLY A 178 -8.85 -1.38 11.57
C GLY A 178 -9.18 -0.19 10.67
N SER A 179 -8.57 -0.15 9.49
CA SER A 179 -8.69 0.96 8.54
C SER A 179 -10.12 1.19 8.05
N GLU A 180 -10.97 0.16 8.00
CA GLU A 180 -12.39 0.28 7.60
C GLU A 180 -13.12 1.35 8.45
N ARG A 181 -12.78 1.45 9.74
CA ARG A 181 -13.38 2.44 10.65
C ARG A 181 -13.08 3.89 10.25
N CYS A 182 -12.01 4.12 9.50
CA CYS A 182 -11.63 5.44 9.03
C CYS A 182 -12.48 5.91 7.84
N LEU A 183 -13.06 5.00 7.06
CA LEU A 183 -13.81 5.31 5.82
C LEU A 183 -14.96 6.31 6.06
N GLY A 184 -15.67 6.18 7.17
CA GLY A 184 -16.82 7.05 7.48
C GLY A 184 -16.47 8.54 7.58
N CYS A 185 -15.27 8.89 8.08
CA CYS A 185 -14.86 10.29 8.28
C CYS A 185 -13.75 10.74 7.32
N HIS A 186 -13.01 9.80 6.73
CA HIS A 186 -11.84 10.05 5.89
C HIS A 186 -11.94 9.32 4.55
N ALA A 187 -13.11 9.44 3.91
CA ALA A 187 -13.47 8.66 2.73
C ALA A 187 -12.44 8.75 1.60
N ASP A 188 -12.13 9.97 1.15
CA ASP A 188 -11.16 10.21 0.08
C ASP A 188 -9.82 9.57 0.39
N THR A 189 -9.30 9.80 1.60
CA THR A 189 -8.02 9.26 2.07
C THR A 189 -8.03 7.74 2.12
N TYR A 190 -9.12 7.14 2.62
CA TYR A 190 -9.25 5.69 2.71
C TYR A 190 -9.32 5.05 1.33
N LEU A 191 -10.15 5.59 0.44
CA LEU A 191 -10.36 5.06 -0.90
C LEU A 191 -9.08 5.14 -1.74
N SER A 192 -8.36 6.26 -1.67
CA SER A 192 -7.08 6.41 -2.36
C SER A 192 -5.98 5.55 -1.71
N TRP A 193 -5.95 5.43 -0.38
CA TRP A 193 -5.03 4.52 0.33
C TRP A 193 -5.25 3.06 -0.07
N ARG A 194 -6.50 2.60 -0.24
CA ARG A 194 -6.82 1.23 -0.65
C ARG A 194 -6.17 0.84 -1.98
N GLU A 195 -5.85 1.81 -2.82
CA GLU A 195 -5.21 1.58 -4.11
C GLU A 195 -3.66 1.53 -4.04
N THR A 196 -3.08 1.74 -2.87
CA THR A 196 -1.62 1.82 -2.68
C THR A 196 -0.95 0.45 -2.57
N LEU A 197 0.37 0.42 -2.71
CA LEU A 197 1.15 -0.79 -2.44
C LEU A 197 1.15 -1.14 -0.95
N HIS A 198 1.05 -0.15 -0.05
CA HIS A 198 0.95 -0.38 1.39
C HIS A 198 -0.32 -1.16 1.77
N ALA A 199 -1.47 -0.75 1.24
CA ALA A 199 -2.71 -1.47 1.49
C ALA A 199 -2.64 -2.90 0.93
N ASN A 200 -1.98 -3.09 -0.21
CA ASN A 200 -2.00 -4.36 -0.96
C ASN A 200 -0.69 -5.15 -0.90
N ILE A 201 0.16 -4.90 0.11
CA ILE A 201 1.42 -5.62 0.27
C ILE A 201 1.19 -7.09 0.60
N VAL A 202 0.12 -7.40 1.35
CA VAL A 202 -0.33 -8.78 1.60
C VAL A 202 -1.79 -8.91 1.17
N GLN A 203 -2.07 -9.94 0.37
CA GLN A 203 -3.40 -10.20 -0.19
C GLN A 203 -3.82 -11.65 0.04
N ASP A 204 -5.12 -11.85 0.27
CA ASP A 204 -5.73 -13.16 0.47
C ASP A 204 -6.03 -13.81 -0.88
N ALA A 205 -5.24 -14.83 -1.23
CA ALA A 205 -5.35 -15.52 -2.50
C ALA A 205 -6.47 -16.57 -2.52
N ILE A 206 -7.02 -16.95 -1.36
CA ILE A 206 -8.18 -17.83 -1.28
C ILE A 206 -9.43 -17.02 -1.64
N ALA A 207 -9.54 -15.81 -1.10
CA ALA A 207 -10.64 -14.90 -1.39
C ALA A 207 -10.58 -14.37 -2.83
N ASP A 208 -9.38 -14.01 -3.30
CA ASP A 208 -9.15 -13.54 -4.67
C ASP A 208 -7.90 -14.19 -5.29
N PRO A 209 -8.05 -15.31 -6.02
CA PRO A 209 -6.94 -15.96 -6.71
C PRO A 209 -6.27 -15.11 -7.79
N SER A 210 -6.89 -14.02 -8.24
CA SER A 210 -6.34 -13.17 -9.31
C SER A 210 -5.10 -12.38 -8.88
N VAL A 211 -4.86 -12.27 -7.57
CA VAL A 211 -3.66 -11.62 -7.01
C VAL A 211 -2.37 -12.43 -7.19
N ILE A 212 -2.49 -13.70 -7.58
CA ILE A 212 -1.35 -14.57 -7.89
C ILE A 212 -0.84 -14.25 -9.31
N LEU A 213 0.34 -13.65 -9.39
CA LEU A 213 1.01 -13.29 -10.64
C LEU A 213 1.96 -14.40 -11.13
N GLY A 214 2.35 -15.32 -10.25
CA GLY A 214 3.27 -16.41 -10.57
C GLY A 214 2.71 -17.39 -11.59
N ASN A 215 3.53 -17.81 -12.54
CA ASN A 215 3.10 -18.78 -13.54
C ASN A 215 3.24 -20.23 -13.03
N PHE A 216 2.17 -20.76 -12.42
CA PHE A 216 2.12 -22.15 -11.93
C PHE A 216 2.01 -23.22 -13.04
N LEU A 217 1.92 -22.81 -14.31
CA LEU A 217 1.96 -23.75 -15.45
C LEU A 217 3.38 -23.96 -15.99
N GLN A 218 4.35 -23.18 -15.50
CA GLN A 218 5.76 -23.33 -15.86
C GLN A 218 6.34 -24.59 -15.20
N GLU A 219 7.01 -25.43 -15.99
CA GLU A 219 7.85 -26.49 -15.44
C GLU A 219 9.12 -25.87 -14.86
N ASP A 220 9.24 -25.88 -13.53
CA ASP A 220 10.37 -25.34 -12.81
C ASP A 220 10.80 -26.31 -11.68
N ALA A 221 12.11 -26.38 -11.41
CA ALA A 221 12.64 -27.26 -10.37
C ALA A 221 12.38 -26.72 -8.96
N ASP A 222 12.27 -25.40 -8.82
CA ASP A 222 12.08 -24.73 -7.53
C ASP A 222 10.60 -24.67 -7.13
N LEU A 223 9.70 -24.71 -8.12
CA LEU A 223 8.25 -24.79 -7.91
C LEU A 223 7.84 -26.19 -7.43
N THR A 224 7.76 -26.35 -6.11
CA THR A 224 7.47 -27.63 -5.44
C THR A 224 6.11 -27.70 -4.76
N PHE A 225 5.24 -26.70 -4.99
CA PHE A 225 3.89 -26.57 -4.44
C PHE A 225 2.91 -26.15 -5.53
N GLY A 226 1.61 -26.41 -5.31
CA GLY A 226 0.53 -26.03 -6.22
C GLY A 226 -0.07 -24.67 -5.88
N VAL A 227 -0.82 -24.12 -6.83
CA VAL A 227 -1.58 -22.87 -6.63
C VAL A 227 -2.58 -22.99 -5.47
N ASP A 228 -3.15 -24.18 -5.28
CA ASP A 228 -4.11 -24.47 -4.20
C ASP A 228 -3.47 -24.46 -2.80
N ASP A 229 -2.14 -24.50 -2.71
CA ASP A 229 -1.41 -24.40 -1.44
C ASP A 229 -1.25 -22.94 -0.97
N VAL A 230 -1.51 -21.96 -1.85
CA VAL A 230 -1.32 -20.53 -1.60
C VAL A 230 -2.52 -19.95 -0.85
N ALA A 231 -2.31 -19.57 0.40
CA ALA A 231 -3.29 -18.86 1.21
C ALA A 231 -3.14 -17.34 1.08
N LEU A 232 -1.92 -16.81 1.22
CA LEU A 232 -1.63 -15.39 1.12
C LEU A 232 -0.46 -15.15 0.14
N VAL A 233 -0.46 -13.96 -0.47
CA VAL A 233 0.59 -13.48 -1.35
C VAL A 233 1.19 -12.20 -0.77
N ILE A 234 2.52 -12.10 -0.72
CA ILE A 234 3.26 -10.89 -0.37
C ILE A 234 3.89 -10.30 -1.63
N GLY A 235 3.62 -9.03 -1.89
CA GLY A 235 4.26 -8.28 -2.97
C GLY A 235 3.55 -8.38 -4.32
N SER A 236 3.76 -7.35 -5.14
CA SER A 236 3.12 -7.20 -6.45
C SER A 236 3.96 -6.44 -7.48
N ARG A 237 5.19 -6.02 -7.12
CA ARG A 237 6.04 -5.18 -7.98
C ARG A 237 7.35 -5.84 -8.40
N TRP A 238 8.19 -6.23 -7.43
CA TRP A 238 9.50 -6.82 -7.71
C TRP A 238 9.41 -8.34 -7.73
N ARG A 239 8.82 -8.91 -6.67
CA ARG A 239 8.62 -10.33 -6.48
C ARG A 239 7.32 -10.62 -5.76
N GLN A 240 6.86 -11.87 -5.87
CA GLN A 240 5.82 -12.43 -5.02
C GLN A 240 6.37 -13.56 -4.18
N GLN A 241 6.09 -13.49 -2.88
CA GLN A 241 6.29 -14.61 -1.96
C GLN A 241 4.94 -15.18 -1.57
N TYR A 242 4.91 -16.47 -1.29
CA TYR A 242 3.68 -17.21 -1.08
C TYR A 242 3.66 -17.82 0.33
N ILE A 243 2.50 -17.79 0.97
CA ILE A 243 2.27 -18.30 2.32
C ILE A 243 1.17 -19.34 2.25
N THR A 244 1.37 -20.48 2.91
CA THR A 244 0.31 -21.47 3.13
C THR A 244 -0.26 -21.36 4.53
N LYS A 245 -1.49 -21.86 4.72
CA LYS A 245 -2.12 -21.97 6.03
C LYS A 245 -2.22 -23.44 6.42
N THR A 246 -1.51 -23.85 7.47
CA THR A 246 -1.50 -25.25 7.90
C THR A 246 -2.80 -25.63 8.61
N VAL A 247 -3.04 -26.93 8.77
CA VAL A 247 -4.20 -27.44 9.50
C VAL A 247 -4.17 -27.09 10.99
N GLU A 248 -2.97 -26.88 11.55
CA GLU A 248 -2.75 -26.37 12.90
C GLU A 248 -3.01 -24.86 13.03
N GLY A 249 -3.23 -24.16 11.91
CA GLY A 249 -3.51 -22.71 11.88
C GLY A 249 -2.26 -21.83 11.82
N ASN A 250 -1.10 -22.40 11.50
CA ASN A 250 0.13 -21.64 11.25
C ASN A 250 0.12 -21.04 9.84
N PHE A 251 0.92 -20.00 9.64
CA PHE A 251 1.13 -19.35 8.36
C PHE A 251 2.58 -19.57 7.94
N GLU A 252 2.83 -20.49 7.03
CA GLU A 252 4.19 -20.90 6.69
C GLU A 252 4.60 -20.39 5.31
N LEU A 253 5.84 -19.87 5.21
CA LEU A 253 6.43 -19.49 3.93
C LEU A 253 6.61 -20.71 3.02
N LEU A 254 6.23 -20.56 1.75
CA LEU A 254 6.44 -21.56 0.71
C LEU A 254 7.86 -21.45 0.11
N PRO A 255 8.40 -22.54 -0.49
CA PRO A 255 9.83 -22.65 -0.80
C PRO A 255 10.34 -21.85 -2.01
N ALA A 256 9.47 -21.22 -2.79
CA ALA A 256 9.87 -20.44 -3.96
C ALA A 256 9.15 -19.09 -4.02
N GLN A 257 9.81 -18.10 -4.60
CA GLN A 257 9.23 -16.82 -4.99
C GLN A 257 9.16 -16.70 -6.51
N TRP A 258 8.28 -15.82 -6.95
CA TRP A 258 8.16 -15.42 -8.35
C TRP A 258 8.78 -14.05 -8.56
N ASN A 259 9.79 -13.95 -9.43
CA ASN A 259 10.36 -12.68 -9.86
C ASN A 259 9.54 -12.09 -11.01
N ILE A 260 8.90 -10.95 -10.77
CA ILE A 260 7.90 -10.39 -11.70
C ILE A 260 8.57 -9.88 -12.97
N ALA A 261 9.72 -9.21 -12.86
CA ALA A 261 10.40 -8.62 -14.01
C ALA A 261 11.05 -9.65 -14.95
N THR A 262 11.52 -10.78 -14.41
CA THR A 262 12.18 -11.84 -15.20
C THR A 262 11.24 -12.98 -15.58
N GLU A 263 10.06 -13.06 -14.96
CA GLU A 263 9.12 -14.17 -15.10
C GLU A 263 9.77 -15.52 -14.74
N GLU A 264 10.54 -15.54 -13.66
CA GLU A 264 11.27 -16.73 -13.20
C GLU A 264 10.87 -17.10 -11.77
N TRP A 265 10.77 -18.41 -11.53
CA TRP A 265 10.76 -18.95 -10.19
C TRP A 265 12.19 -18.99 -9.66
N VAL A 266 12.38 -18.57 -8.42
CA VAL A 266 13.65 -18.72 -7.71
C VAL A 266 13.40 -19.24 -6.30
N PRO A 267 14.36 -19.97 -5.70
CA PRO A 267 14.23 -20.43 -4.33
C PRO A 267 14.05 -19.27 -3.34
N ASN A 268 13.26 -19.49 -2.29
CA ASN A 268 13.29 -18.64 -1.10
C ASN A 268 14.45 -19.08 -0.20
N ASP A 269 15.69 -18.73 -0.60
CA ASP A 269 16.92 -19.19 0.04
C ASP A 269 17.55 -18.20 1.03
N HIS A 270 16.99 -17.00 1.16
CA HIS A 270 17.39 -16.08 2.24
C HIS A 270 17.08 -16.74 3.59
N PRO A 271 18.00 -16.69 4.59
CA PRO A 271 17.83 -17.35 5.88
C PRO A 271 16.50 -17.01 6.59
N ASP A 272 16.07 -15.75 6.50
CA ASP A 272 14.80 -15.26 7.08
C ASP A 272 13.55 -15.65 6.26
N LEU A 273 13.72 -16.26 5.09
CA LEU A 273 12.66 -16.61 4.14
C LEU A 273 12.56 -18.12 3.90
N ALA A 274 13.27 -18.94 4.68
CA ALA A 274 13.30 -20.37 4.49
C ALA A 274 11.90 -21.00 4.57
N ALA A 275 11.63 -21.99 3.72
CA ALA A 275 10.37 -22.71 3.70
C ALA A 275 9.99 -23.29 5.08
N GLY A 276 8.72 -23.19 5.46
CA GLY A 276 8.22 -23.64 6.76
C GLY A 276 8.47 -22.65 7.91
N THR A 277 9.08 -21.49 7.64
CA THR A 277 9.17 -20.40 8.61
C THR A 277 7.78 -19.86 8.91
N GLU A 278 7.45 -19.70 10.20
CA GLU A 278 6.20 -19.07 10.62
C GLU A 278 6.23 -17.58 10.26
N TRP A 279 5.47 -17.23 9.23
CA TRP A 279 5.40 -15.90 8.61
C TRP A 279 5.11 -14.80 9.62
N ARG A 280 4.25 -15.04 10.61
CA ARG A 280 3.94 -14.02 11.60
C ARG A 280 5.16 -13.63 12.44
N GLN A 281 5.98 -14.61 12.82
CA GLN A 281 7.18 -14.35 13.62
C GLN A 281 8.30 -13.70 12.81
N ALA A 282 8.30 -13.91 11.49
CA ALA A 282 9.33 -13.38 10.59
C ALA A 282 8.95 -12.05 9.94
N CYS A 283 7.66 -11.77 9.73
CA CYS A 283 7.23 -10.71 8.80
C CYS A 283 6.06 -9.86 9.28
N SER A 284 5.16 -10.38 10.13
CA SER A 284 3.87 -9.69 10.33
C SER A 284 4.02 -8.31 10.96
N GLY A 285 5.07 -8.04 11.74
CA GLY A 285 5.26 -6.70 12.32
C GLY A 285 5.36 -5.57 11.32
N CYS A 286 5.73 -5.86 10.07
CA CYS A 286 5.77 -4.88 8.98
C CYS A 286 4.63 -5.04 7.96
N HIS A 287 3.88 -6.14 8.02
CA HIS A 287 2.94 -6.57 6.96
C HIS A 287 1.48 -6.69 7.42
N VAL A 288 1.21 -6.43 8.70
CA VAL A 288 -0.14 -6.37 9.27
C VAL A 288 -0.29 -5.13 10.14
N THR A 289 -1.54 -4.82 10.49
CA THR A 289 -1.88 -3.74 11.42
C THR A 289 -2.47 -4.33 12.69
N GLY A 290 -2.09 -3.76 13.83
CA GLY A 290 -2.55 -4.22 15.14
C GLY A 290 -2.05 -5.61 15.51
N LEU A 291 -0.75 -5.89 15.33
CA LEU A 291 -0.17 -7.18 15.72
C LEU A 291 -0.09 -7.33 17.25
N ASP A 292 -0.69 -8.40 17.77
CA ASP A 292 -0.46 -8.92 19.11
C ASP A 292 0.55 -10.08 19.04
N THR A 293 1.77 -9.87 19.53
CA THR A 293 2.86 -10.87 19.51
C THR A 293 2.74 -11.95 20.59
N THR A 294 1.78 -11.84 21.51
CA THR A 294 1.51 -12.88 22.52
C THR A 294 0.59 -13.97 21.96
N ARG A 295 -0.40 -13.57 21.15
CA ARG A 295 -1.37 -14.46 20.50
C ARG A 295 -1.08 -14.70 19.03
N TRP A 296 -0.19 -13.89 18.43
CA TRP A 296 0.06 -13.84 16.99
C TRP A 296 -1.21 -13.54 16.20
N GLU A 297 -2.03 -12.65 16.73
CA GLU A 297 -3.28 -12.16 16.15
C GLU A 297 -3.07 -10.75 15.59
N PHE A 298 -3.81 -10.37 14.56
CA PHE A 298 -3.73 -9.03 13.96
C PHE A 298 -5.10 -8.56 13.50
N THR A 299 -5.30 -7.24 13.51
CA THR A 299 -6.57 -6.60 13.15
C THR A 299 -6.83 -6.68 11.65
N GLU A 300 -5.82 -6.42 10.82
CA GLU A 300 -5.96 -6.48 9.36
C GLU A 300 -4.63 -6.72 8.62
N LEU A 301 -4.72 -7.32 7.42
CA LEU A 301 -3.63 -7.47 6.46
C LEU A 301 -3.25 -6.13 5.80
N GLY A 302 -1.96 -5.97 5.53
CA GLY A 302 -1.38 -4.82 4.86
C GLY A 302 -0.69 -3.89 5.84
N VAL A 303 -0.33 -2.70 5.36
CA VAL A 303 0.02 -1.59 6.24
C VAL A 303 -1.16 -0.62 6.27
N GLY A 304 -1.96 -0.73 7.33
CA GLY A 304 -3.15 0.03 7.65
C GLY A 304 -2.88 1.39 8.24
N CYS A 305 -3.95 2.15 8.44
CA CYS A 305 -3.92 3.52 8.95
C CYS A 305 -3.17 3.59 10.30
N GLU A 306 -3.49 2.67 11.21
CA GLU A 306 -3.03 2.67 12.58
C GLU A 306 -1.57 2.20 12.73
N SER A 307 -0.99 1.56 11.70
CA SER A 307 0.46 1.30 11.65
C SER A 307 1.28 2.59 11.54
N CYS A 308 0.70 3.65 10.96
CA CYS A 308 1.34 4.96 10.80
C CYS A 308 0.82 6.02 11.78
N HIS A 309 -0.45 5.91 12.18
CA HIS A 309 -1.16 6.90 12.99
C HIS A 309 -1.38 6.47 14.45
N GLY A 310 -1.01 5.23 14.78
CA GLY A 310 -1.19 4.64 16.10
C GLY A 310 -2.62 4.13 16.33
N PRO A 311 -2.88 3.46 17.47
CA PRO A 311 -4.20 2.98 17.85
C PRO A 311 -5.23 4.13 17.89
N ALA A 312 -6.40 3.94 17.27
CA ALA A 312 -7.36 5.01 17.02
C ALA A 312 -8.71 4.84 17.76
N ASP A 313 -8.92 3.83 18.59
CA ASP A 313 -10.20 3.63 19.31
C ASP A 313 -10.64 4.88 20.08
N ASP A 314 -9.74 5.51 20.84
CA ASP A 314 -10.05 6.74 21.58
C ASP A 314 -10.36 7.92 20.64
N HIS A 315 -9.69 7.98 19.48
CA HIS A 315 -9.98 8.98 18.45
C HIS A 315 -11.35 8.76 17.81
N ILE A 316 -11.73 7.51 17.54
CA ILE A 316 -13.05 7.17 16.98
C ILE A 316 -14.15 7.54 17.98
N ALA A 317 -13.91 7.35 19.28
CA ALA A 317 -14.88 7.69 20.32
C ALA A 317 -15.03 9.22 20.55
N ASP A 318 -13.96 10.00 20.40
CA ASP A 318 -13.95 11.46 20.55
C ASP A 318 -13.07 12.13 19.47
N PRO A 319 -13.55 12.19 18.21
CA PRO A 319 -12.74 12.63 17.07
C PRO A 319 -12.42 14.13 17.10
N GLU A 320 -13.19 14.92 17.83
CA GLU A 320 -12.96 16.35 17.97
C GLU A 320 -11.80 16.65 18.91
N THR A 321 -11.68 15.91 20.03
CA THR A 321 -10.74 16.20 21.11
C THR A 321 -9.49 15.32 21.06
N VAL A 322 -9.63 14.03 20.76
CA VAL A 322 -8.53 13.09 20.66
C VAL A 322 -8.02 13.10 19.23
N LYS A 323 -6.72 13.33 19.02
CA LYS A 323 -6.11 13.33 17.68
C LYS A 323 -5.13 12.15 17.58
N PRO A 324 -5.13 11.43 16.45
CA PRO A 324 -4.15 10.38 16.22
C PRO A 324 -2.76 10.99 16.00
N TYR A 325 -1.73 10.15 15.89
CA TYR A 325 -0.39 10.62 15.61
C TYR A 325 -0.32 11.29 14.23
N ALA A 326 -0.17 12.62 14.20
CA ALA A 326 -0.36 13.41 12.98
C ALA A 326 0.92 13.68 12.18
N LYS A 327 2.11 13.49 12.77
CA LYS A 327 3.37 13.98 12.18
C LYS A 327 3.96 13.01 11.14
N SER A 328 3.69 11.70 11.28
CA SER A 328 4.29 10.61 10.47
C SER A 328 5.74 10.91 10.09
N ASP A 329 6.61 11.04 11.10
CA ASP A 329 8.04 11.30 10.88
C ASP A 329 8.75 10.08 10.26
N ASP A 330 10.00 10.29 9.82
CA ASP A 330 10.77 9.27 9.10
C ASP A 330 10.94 7.95 9.88
N GLN A 331 10.86 7.97 11.22
CA GLN A 331 10.98 6.76 12.04
C GLN A 331 9.77 5.83 11.89
N VAL A 332 8.57 6.38 11.62
CA VAL A 332 7.38 5.57 11.32
C VAL A 332 7.63 4.74 10.07
N CYS A 333 8.23 5.36 9.04
CA CYS A 333 8.66 4.66 7.83
C CYS A 333 9.80 3.68 8.15
N GLY A 334 10.75 4.11 8.99
CA GLY A 334 11.89 3.31 9.43
C GLY A 334 11.53 2.07 10.21
N ALA A 335 10.36 2.01 10.84
CA ALA A 335 9.90 0.82 11.55
C ALA A 335 9.75 -0.40 10.63
N CYS A 336 9.46 -0.17 9.34
CA CYS A 336 9.32 -1.23 8.34
C CYS A 336 10.41 -1.17 7.25
N HIS A 337 10.81 0.02 6.81
CA HIS A 337 11.86 0.22 5.79
C HIS A 337 13.27 0.21 6.38
N SER A 338 13.49 -0.67 7.36
CA SER A 338 14.79 -0.99 7.94
C SER A 338 14.94 -2.50 8.16
N ARG A 339 16.19 -2.96 8.24
CA ARG A 339 16.52 -4.28 8.75
C ARG A 339 17.23 -4.15 10.09
N GLY A 340 17.03 -5.12 10.98
CA GLY A 340 17.58 -5.05 12.33
C GLY A 340 16.97 -6.10 13.25
N THR A 341 17.07 -5.85 14.55
CA THR A 341 16.57 -6.78 15.56
C THR A 341 15.97 -6.02 16.74
N SER A 342 14.80 -6.45 17.21
CA SER A 342 14.15 -5.91 18.40
C SER A 342 14.73 -6.51 19.70
N PRO A 343 14.46 -5.92 20.87
CA PRO A 343 14.84 -6.50 22.16
C PRO A 343 14.33 -7.93 22.40
N GLU A 344 13.21 -8.28 21.78
CA GLU A 344 12.57 -9.61 21.82
C GLU A 344 13.18 -10.59 20.81
N ASN A 345 14.24 -10.19 20.10
CA ASN A 345 14.90 -10.96 19.05
C ASN A 345 13.98 -11.25 17.84
N LEU A 346 13.12 -10.29 17.50
CA LEU A 346 12.30 -10.30 16.29
C LEU A 346 12.94 -9.43 15.19
N PRO A 347 12.71 -9.76 13.90
CA PRO A 347 13.28 -8.99 12.78
C PRO A 347 12.54 -7.68 12.49
N PHE A 348 11.60 -7.28 13.35
CA PHE A 348 10.80 -6.07 13.25
C PHE A 348 10.58 -5.44 14.64
N PRO A 349 10.29 -4.14 14.73
CA PRO A 349 10.15 -3.43 16.01
C PRO A 349 8.78 -3.65 16.65
N ALA A 350 8.55 -4.84 17.20
CA ALA A 350 7.23 -5.27 17.70
C ALA A 350 6.60 -4.36 18.77
N SER A 351 7.43 -3.62 19.53
CA SER A 351 6.97 -2.74 20.60
C SER A 351 6.90 -1.26 20.21
N TYR A 352 7.29 -0.90 18.99
CA TYR A 352 7.28 0.48 18.51
C TYR A 352 5.84 0.96 18.26
N GLN A 353 5.52 2.17 18.71
CA GLN A 353 4.31 2.88 18.32
C GLN A 353 4.65 4.21 17.62
N PRO A 354 3.82 4.67 16.68
CA PRO A 354 4.01 5.98 16.06
C PRO A 354 4.11 7.10 17.10
N GLY A 355 5.22 7.84 17.07
CA GLY A 355 5.57 8.86 18.06
C GLY A 355 6.69 8.46 19.02
N ASP A 356 7.04 7.18 19.09
CA ASP A 356 8.20 6.70 19.84
C ASP A 356 9.52 7.01 19.13
N THR A 357 10.63 6.83 19.86
CA THR A 357 11.98 6.86 19.28
C THR A 357 12.35 5.45 18.81
N LEU A 358 12.44 5.22 17.49
CA LEU A 358 12.63 3.88 16.93
C LEU A 358 13.86 3.14 17.47
N SER A 359 14.97 3.85 17.74
CA SER A 359 16.18 3.24 18.29
C SER A 359 16.03 2.67 19.71
N GLU A 360 14.96 3.02 20.42
CA GLU A 360 14.61 2.44 21.72
C GLU A 360 13.91 1.07 21.58
N HIS A 361 13.37 0.77 20.40
CA HIS A 361 12.61 -0.43 20.08
C HIS A 361 13.30 -1.33 19.04
N PHE A 362 14.31 -0.82 18.34
CA PHE A 362 14.94 -1.51 17.23
C PHE A 362 16.42 -1.16 17.06
N THR A 363 17.26 -2.18 16.98
CA THR A 363 18.67 -2.01 16.61
C THR A 363 18.84 -2.29 15.13
N LEU A 364 19.23 -1.27 14.36
CA LEU A 364 19.48 -1.41 12.92
C LEU A 364 20.66 -2.35 12.65
N ALA A 365 20.54 -3.14 11.58
CA ALA A 365 21.62 -4.01 11.12
C ALA A 365 22.84 -3.18 10.70
N THR A 366 24.04 -3.67 10.99
CA THR A 366 25.31 -3.01 10.64
C THR A 366 26.39 -4.01 10.21
N ASP A 367 26.01 -5.28 10.12
CA ASP A 367 26.89 -6.34 9.72
C ASP A 367 27.16 -6.30 8.21
N THR A 368 28.26 -6.94 7.82
CA THR A 368 28.74 -6.94 6.44
C THR A 368 27.85 -7.73 5.48
N GLU A 369 26.90 -8.53 5.98
CA GLU A 369 25.92 -9.20 5.13
C GLU A 369 24.82 -8.20 4.75
N ALA A 370 24.34 -7.41 5.71
CA ALA A 370 23.25 -6.45 5.51
C ALA A 370 23.66 -5.13 4.86
N THR A 371 24.91 -4.68 5.00
CA THR A 371 25.35 -3.37 4.47
C THR A 371 26.67 -3.44 3.70
N TRP A 372 26.85 -2.47 2.81
CA TRP A 372 28.12 -2.16 2.18
C TRP A 372 29.09 -1.54 3.19
N PRO A 373 30.42 -1.53 2.91
CA PRO A 373 31.41 -0.99 3.84
C PRO A 373 31.20 0.48 4.25
N ASP A 374 30.47 1.26 3.46
CA ASP A 374 30.10 2.65 3.77
C ASP A 374 28.82 2.78 4.62
N GLY A 375 28.18 1.65 4.94
CA GLY A 375 26.92 1.57 5.68
C GLY A 375 25.67 1.54 4.79
N SER A 376 25.79 1.71 3.47
CA SER A 376 24.64 1.70 2.57
C SER A 376 24.02 0.31 2.40
N ALA A 377 22.75 0.30 2.02
CA ALA A 377 21.92 -0.89 1.89
C ALA A 377 22.41 -1.88 0.83
N LYS A 378 22.40 -3.18 1.17
CA LYS A 378 22.60 -4.30 0.23
C LYS A 378 21.31 -4.95 -0.23
N TYR A 379 20.24 -4.81 0.55
CA TYR A 379 18.97 -5.49 0.33
C TYR A 379 17.80 -4.54 0.43
N ASP A 380 16.64 -5.03 0.02
CA ASP A 380 15.37 -4.36 0.21
C ASP A 380 15.04 -4.07 1.68
N HIS A 381 14.15 -3.09 1.87
CA HIS A 381 13.69 -2.62 3.18
C HIS A 381 14.81 -2.01 4.04
N GLN A 382 15.74 -1.26 3.45
CA GLN A 382 16.82 -0.57 4.16
C GLN A 382 16.91 0.92 3.85
N HIS A 383 15.89 1.50 3.19
CA HIS A 383 15.89 2.91 2.79
C HIS A 383 16.05 3.88 3.97
N TYR A 384 15.49 3.55 5.14
CA TYR A 384 15.70 4.38 6.33
C TYR A 384 17.13 4.29 6.83
N MET A 385 17.79 3.13 6.69
CA MET A 385 19.20 2.99 7.06
C MET A 385 20.08 3.87 6.16
N ASP A 386 19.81 3.88 4.85
CA ASP A 386 20.47 4.79 3.91
C ASP A 386 20.21 6.27 4.27
N TRP A 387 18.96 6.61 4.60
CA TRP A 387 18.55 7.97 4.99
C TRP A 387 19.33 8.47 6.21
N GLN A 388 19.69 7.57 7.14
CA GLN A 388 20.45 7.87 8.35
C GLN A 388 21.95 8.09 8.11
N LEU A 389 22.48 7.92 6.88
CA LEU A 389 23.91 8.08 6.58
C LEU A 389 24.40 9.54 6.52
N GLY A 390 23.58 10.52 6.92
CA GLY A 390 24.02 11.91 7.09
C GLY A 390 23.98 12.74 5.82
N SER A 391 23.01 12.50 4.93
CA SER A 391 22.79 13.38 3.78
C SER A 391 22.37 14.77 4.24
N SER A 392 22.73 15.82 3.49
CA SER A 392 22.27 17.18 3.81
C SER A 392 20.76 17.35 3.71
N MET A 393 20.07 16.45 2.99
CA MET A 393 18.60 16.44 2.96
C MET A 393 18.05 15.98 4.31
N MET A 394 18.58 14.88 4.86
CA MET A 394 18.21 14.38 6.18
C MET A 394 18.57 15.38 7.29
N GLU A 395 19.81 15.89 7.29
CA GLU A 395 20.29 16.83 8.33
C GLU A 395 19.52 18.16 8.35
N SER A 396 18.83 18.52 7.25
CA SER A 396 18.03 19.74 7.17
C SER A 396 16.84 19.76 8.13
N GLY A 397 16.33 18.56 8.50
CA GLY A 397 15.09 18.39 9.26
C GLY A 397 13.82 18.92 8.58
N GLN A 398 13.88 19.27 7.28
CA GLN A 398 12.76 19.83 6.51
C GLN A 398 12.28 18.89 5.40
N VAL A 399 13.09 17.89 5.06
CA VAL A 399 12.74 16.84 4.09
C VAL A 399 12.50 15.56 4.88
N HIS A 400 11.45 14.86 4.50
CA HIS A 400 11.03 13.58 5.08
C HIS A 400 10.68 12.59 3.97
N CYS A 401 10.49 11.32 4.30
CA CYS A 401 10.04 10.30 3.35
C CYS A 401 8.75 10.76 2.62
N THR A 402 7.83 11.37 3.36
CA THR A 402 6.55 11.90 2.87
C THR A 402 6.68 13.18 2.05
N THR A 403 7.86 13.80 1.98
CA THR A 403 8.15 14.90 1.03
C THR A 403 8.24 14.37 -0.39
N CYS A 404 8.75 13.15 -0.59
CA CYS A 404 8.91 12.53 -1.90
C CYS A 404 7.80 11.51 -2.20
N HIS A 405 7.34 10.78 -1.18
CA HIS A 405 6.34 9.71 -1.33
C HIS A 405 4.94 10.16 -0.91
N ALA A 406 3.95 9.76 -1.71
CA ALA A 406 2.54 9.78 -1.38
C ALA A 406 2.18 8.49 -0.64
N VAL A 407 1.54 8.61 0.53
CA VAL A 407 1.20 7.45 1.37
C VAL A 407 -0.28 7.10 1.32
N HIS A 408 -1.11 8.04 0.86
CA HIS A 408 -2.55 7.91 0.68
C HIS A 408 -2.95 8.14 -0.78
N ASP A 409 -2.07 7.86 -1.74
CA ASP A 409 -2.38 7.98 -3.16
C ASP A 409 -1.47 7.03 -3.93
N ARG A 410 -1.92 6.57 -5.11
CA ARG A 410 -1.10 5.79 -6.05
C ARG A 410 0.19 6.52 -6.44
N GLY A 411 0.20 7.84 -6.32
CA GLY A 411 1.32 8.69 -6.69
C GLY A 411 1.40 8.91 -8.20
N ALA A 412 2.21 9.89 -8.59
CA ALA A 412 2.45 10.26 -9.97
C ALA A 412 3.46 9.36 -10.70
N ALA A 413 4.21 8.52 -9.96
CA ALA A 413 5.19 7.61 -10.52
C ALA A 413 5.46 6.41 -9.60
N THR A 414 6.21 5.43 -10.14
CA THR A 414 6.51 4.16 -9.48
C THR A 414 7.16 4.35 -8.11
N GLY A 415 6.69 3.62 -7.10
CA GLY A 415 7.10 3.80 -5.71
C GLY A 415 6.26 4.83 -4.97
N GLN A 416 5.06 5.10 -5.48
CA GLN A 416 4.14 6.10 -4.94
C GLN A 416 4.80 7.47 -4.79
N LEU A 417 5.52 7.92 -5.81
CA LEU A 417 6.16 9.23 -5.78
C LEU A 417 5.11 10.34 -5.96
N ARG A 418 5.25 11.47 -5.27
CA ARG A 418 4.31 12.60 -5.39
C ARG A 418 4.35 13.28 -6.76
N MET A 419 5.49 13.19 -7.45
CA MET A 419 5.73 13.77 -8.76
C MET A 419 6.59 12.81 -9.58
N PRO A 420 6.67 12.99 -10.91
CA PRO A 420 7.69 12.33 -11.72
C PRO A 420 9.09 12.53 -11.13
N LEU A 421 9.95 11.52 -11.25
CA LEU A 421 11.17 11.39 -10.45
C LEU A 421 12.09 12.62 -10.50
N ASN A 422 12.41 13.14 -11.68
CA ASN A 422 13.27 14.34 -11.79
C ASN A 422 12.57 15.60 -11.25
N ASP A 423 11.25 15.69 -11.40
CA ASP A 423 10.49 16.87 -10.94
C ASP A 423 10.54 16.99 -9.41
N LEU A 424 10.59 15.86 -8.68
CA LEU A 424 10.81 15.85 -7.22
C LEU A 424 12.12 16.56 -6.83
N CYS A 425 13.20 16.28 -7.55
CA CYS A 425 14.49 16.91 -7.26
C CYS A 425 14.45 18.40 -7.65
N LEU A 426 13.91 18.70 -8.83
CA LEU A 426 13.87 20.03 -9.42
C LEU A 426 12.93 21.01 -8.70
N GLN A 427 11.99 20.53 -7.88
CA GLN A 427 11.13 21.38 -7.06
C GLN A 427 11.97 22.26 -6.11
N CYS A 428 13.04 21.69 -5.56
CA CYS A 428 14.01 22.39 -4.70
C CYS A 428 15.21 22.86 -5.52
N HIS A 429 15.67 22.02 -6.47
CA HIS A 429 16.80 22.28 -7.36
C HIS A 429 16.41 22.94 -8.70
N ASN A 430 15.66 24.04 -8.65
CA ASN A 430 15.01 24.71 -9.81
C ASN A 430 15.95 25.48 -10.75
N GLU A 431 15.45 26.09 -11.84
CA GLU A 431 16.20 26.80 -12.93
C GLU A 431 17.39 27.70 -12.51
N ARG A 432 17.34 28.36 -11.35
CA ARG A 432 18.48 29.13 -10.83
C ARG A 432 19.63 28.24 -10.33
N GLU A 433 19.30 27.01 -9.95
CA GLU A 433 20.16 25.85 -9.67
C GLU A 433 20.32 24.89 -10.87
N GLN A 434 19.40 24.88 -11.84
CA GLN A 434 19.44 24.05 -13.06
C GLN A 434 20.52 24.55 -14.04
N GLN A 435 20.86 25.85 -14.02
CA GLN A 435 22.12 26.35 -14.58
C GLN A 435 23.38 25.78 -13.91
N ARG A 436 23.26 25.11 -12.76
CA ARG A 436 24.31 24.32 -12.09
C ARG A 436 24.21 22.83 -12.41
N ILE A 437 23.06 22.31 -12.86
CA ILE A 437 22.91 20.95 -13.40
C ILE A 437 23.61 20.83 -14.76
N VAL A 438 23.46 21.84 -15.63
CA VAL A 438 24.27 21.97 -16.87
C VAL A 438 25.77 22.05 -16.56
N ARG A 439 26.14 22.56 -15.37
CA ARG A 439 27.54 22.57 -14.88
C ARG A 439 27.93 21.33 -14.06
N HIS A 440 27.00 20.44 -13.72
CA HIS A 440 27.27 19.25 -12.89
C HIS A 440 28.03 18.19 -13.67
N MET A 441 27.72 18.02 -14.95
CA MET A 441 28.36 17.01 -15.80
C MET A 441 28.46 17.48 -17.25
N PRO A 442 29.51 18.24 -17.60
CA PRO A 442 29.69 18.78 -18.95
C PRO A 442 29.88 17.71 -20.04
N TYR A 443 30.27 16.49 -19.64
CA TYR A 443 30.40 15.34 -20.55
C TYR A 443 29.06 14.64 -20.77
N HIS A 444 28.22 14.54 -19.74
CA HIS A 444 26.87 14.01 -19.90
C HIS A 444 25.97 15.00 -20.63
N GLU A 445 26.22 16.31 -20.56
CA GLU A 445 25.52 17.33 -21.36
C GLU A 445 25.59 17.04 -22.88
N GLN A 446 26.78 16.65 -23.37
CA GLN A 446 26.95 16.25 -24.77
C GLN A 446 26.24 14.93 -25.11
N ALA A 447 25.96 14.12 -24.09
CA ALA A 447 25.20 12.88 -24.18
C ALA A 447 23.70 13.04 -23.88
N ILE A 448 23.21 14.20 -23.41
CA ILE A 448 21.77 14.45 -23.11
C ILE A 448 20.89 14.24 -24.35
N ASN A 449 21.42 14.48 -25.55
CA ASN A 449 20.72 14.19 -26.81
C ASN A 449 20.71 12.69 -27.19
N LYS A 450 21.37 11.83 -26.39
CA LYS A 450 21.52 10.39 -26.61
C LYS A 450 20.97 9.55 -25.45
N HIS A 451 20.82 10.13 -24.26
CA HIS A 451 20.29 9.48 -23.07
C HIS A 451 19.63 10.53 -22.15
N GLN A 452 18.49 10.19 -21.56
CA GLN A 452 17.86 11.02 -20.53
C GLN A 452 18.49 10.66 -19.18
N PHE A 453 19.27 11.58 -18.61
CA PHE A 453 19.84 11.39 -17.28
C PHE A 453 18.83 11.78 -16.20
N LEU A 454 18.67 10.90 -15.22
CA LEU A 454 17.90 11.11 -14.01
C LEU A 454 18.83 11.50 -12.87
N CYS A 455 18.36 12.33 -11.94
CA CYS A 455 19.14 12.69 -10.74
C CYS A 455 19.52 11.43 -9.94
N THR A 456 18.63 10.45 -9.93
CA THR A 456 18.78 9.16 -9.25
C THR A 456 19.84 8.25 -9.85
N ASP A 457 20.21 8.42 -11.12
CA ASP A 457 21.25 7.60 -11.75
C ASP A 457 22.60 7.78 -11.04
N CYS A 458 22.84 9.00 -10.52
CA CYS A 458 24.04 9.35 -9.80
C CYS A 458 23.85 9.39 -8.29
N HIS A 459 22.78 10.04 -7.81
CA HIS A 459 22.60 10.33 -6.38
C HIS A 459 21.81 9.28 -5.63
N MET A 460 21.16 8.36 -6.35
CA MET A 460 20.45 7.23 -5.77
C MET A 460 20.82 5.94 -6.52
N PRO A 461 22.10 5.62 -6.70
CA PRO A 461 22.50 4.52 -7.57
C PRO A 461 21.87 3.20 -7.10
N GLN A 462 21.59 2.32 -8.04
CA GLN A 462 21.09 1.00 -7.69
C GLN A 462 22.22 0.20 -7.03
N MET A 463 22.05 -0.11 -5.75
CA MET A 463 23.07 -0.76 -4.91
C MET A 463 22.50 -1.90 -4.07
N ALA A 464 21.17 -1.93 -3.91
CA ALA A 464 20.47 -2.93 -3.12
C ALA A 464 19.69 -3.90 -4.02
N THR A 465 19.45 -5.10 -3.48
CA THR A 465 18.78 -6.20 -4.18
C THR A 465 17.46 -6.55 -3.51
N SER A 466 16.38 -6.63 -4.29
CA SER A 466 15.09 -7.21 -3.91
C SER A 466 14.85 -8.53 -4.64
N ALA A 467 14.63 -8.49 -5.95
CA ALA A 467 14.30 -9.65 -6.77
C ALA A 467 15.45 -10.05 -7.70
N VAL A 468 16.08 -9.06 -8.33
CA VAL A 468 17.26 -9.24 -9.17
C VAL A 468 18.42 -8.38 -8.65
N PRO A 469 19.69 -8.78 -8.86
CA PRO A 469 20.82 -8.04 -8.34
C PRO A 469 20.77 -6.56 -8.73
N TYR A 470 20.87 -5.68 -7.74
CA TYR A 470 20.92 -4.22 -7.91
C TYR A 470 19.68 -3.62 -8.60
N ASP A 471 18.48 -4.04 -8.20
CA ASP A 471 17.21 -3.48 -8.69
C ASP A 471 16.62 -2.36 -7.82
N LEU A 472 17.26 -2.04 -6.69
CA LEU A 472 16.83 -0.99 -5.77
C LEU A 472 17.82 0.17 -5.64
N HIS A 473 17.28 1.38 -5.72
CA HIS A 473 17.99 2.64 -5.54
C HIS A 473 18.35 2.88 -4.07
N ASN A 474 19.60 3.25 -3.82
CA ASN A 474 19.99 3.72 -2.49
C ASN A 474 19.25 5.03 -2.15
N HIS A 475 19.04 5.29 -0.86
CA HIS A 475 18.38 6.51 -0.37
C HIS A 475 19.32 7.35 0.50
N SER A 476 20.63 7.26 0.26
CA SER A 476 21.62 8.04 1.02
C SER A 476 21.80 9.43 0.44
N PHE A 477 21.46 9.64 -0.84
CA PHE A 477 21.60 10.91 -1.56
C PHE A 477 23.03 11.46 -1.55
N LEU A 478 24.01 10.62 -1.17
CA LEU A 478 25.40 11.01 -1.09
C LEU A 478 25.98 11.21 -2.49
N GLN A 479 27.05 11.97 -2.56
CA GLN A 479 27.76 12.17 -3.81
C GLN A 479 28.39 10.85 -4.28
N PRO A 480 28.34 10.52 -5.59
CA PRO A 480 29.08 9.39 -6.15
C PRO A 480 30.54 9.39 -5.70
N ASN A 481 31.00 8.27 -5.15
CA ASN A 481 32.37 8.13 -4.66
C ASN A 481 33.05 6.84 -5.15
N PRO A 482 33.59 6.83 -6.39
CA PRO A 482 34.30 5.67 -6.93
C PRO A 482 35.58 5.31 -6.16
N GLN A 483 36.11 6.20 -5.29
CA GLN A 483 37.27 5.91 -4.46
C GLN A 483 37.00 4.76 -3.50
N GLN A 484 35.78 4.65 -2.95
CA GLN A 484 35.45 3.55 -2.05
C GLN A 484 35.50 2.20 -2.77
N SER A 485 35.09 2.13 -4.04
CA SER A 485 35.27 0.92 -4.84
C SER A 485 36.74 0.51 -4.96
N ILE A 486 37.68 1.47 -5.01
CA ILE A 486 39.12 1.16 -5.02
C ILE A 486 39.58 0.70 -3.63
N ASP A 487 39.20 1.43 -2.59
CA ASP A 487 39.62 1.19 -1.22
C ASP A 487 39.15 -0.18 -0.71
N PHE A 488 37.98 -0.64 -1.16
CA PHE A 488 37.41 -1.95 -0.83
C PHE A 488 37.66 -3.02 -1.89
N GLY A 489 38.54 -2.76 -2.86
CA GLY A 489 39.08 -3.79 -3.75
C GLY A 489 38.18 -4.19 -4.92
N GLY A 490 37.22 -3.36 -5.32
CA GLY A 490 36.44 -3.49 -6.55
C GLY A 490 34.97 -3.08 -6.39
N VAL A 491 34.28 -2.94 -7.52
CA VAL A 491 32.84 -2.63 -7.59
C VAL A 491 31.97 -3.74 -6.98
N GLU A 492 32.45 -4.98 -6.98
CA GLU A 492 31.78 -6.14 -6.36
C GLU A 492 31.70 -6.01 -4.83
N ASN A 493 32.68 -5.33 -4.22
CA ASN A 493 32.75 -5.15 -2.76
C ASN A 493 32.19 -3.80 -2.30
N MET A 494 32.12 -2.84 -3.23
CA MET A 494 31.56 -1.52 -2.99
C MET A 494 31.13 -0.92 -4.34
N PRO A 495 29.85 -1.04 -4.73
CA PRO A 495 29.38 -0.49 -6.00
C PRO A 495 29.40 1.04 -5.98
N ASN A 496 29.43 1.65 -7.16
CA ASN A 496 29.35 3.10 -7.30
C ASN A 496 28.51 3.47 -8.53
N ALA A 497 27.99 4.70 -8.54
CA ALA A 497 27.08 5.17 -9.58
C ALA A 497 27.69 5.18 -10.99
N CYS A 498 28.99 5.47 -11.12
CA CYS A 498 29.63 5.61 -12.43
C CYS A 498 29.70 4.25 -13.14
N ASN A 499 30.17 3.23 -12.42
CA ASN A 499 30.41 1.90 -12.97
C ASN A 499 29.13 1.06 -13.14
N GLN A 500 27.95 1.61 -12.84
CA GLN A 500 26.67 1.01 -13.25
C GLN A 500 26.47 1.14 -14.77
N CYS A 501 26.84 2.27 -15.37
CA CYS A 501 26.76 2.49 -16.81
C CYS A 501 28.10 2.29 -17.52
N HIS A 502 29.20 2.66 -16.86
CA HIS A 502 30.54 2.61 -17.42
C HIS A 502 31.24 1.30 -17.07
N GLN A 503 31.04 0.32 -17.95
CA GLN A 503 31.54 -1.05 -17.80
C GLN A 503 32.45 -1.47 -18.97
N ASP A 504 32.78 -0.53 -19.86
CA ASP A 504 33.66 -0.81 -21.00
C ASP A 504 35.11 -1.02 -20.53
N TYR A 505 35.90 -1.67 -21.38
CA TYR A 505 37.31 -1.90 -21.09
C TYR A 505 38.05 -0.57 -20.87
N GLY A 506 38.59 -0.39 -19.67
CA GLY A 506 39.31 0.82 -19.26
C GLY A 506 38.45 1.85 -18.52
N GLU A 507 37.16 1.59 -18.35
CA GLU A 507 36.25 2.42 -17.54
C GLU A 507 36.09 1.87 -16.12
N ASP A 508 37.20 1.69 -15.40
CA ASP A 508 37.19 1.19 -14.02
C ASP A 508 36.95 2.33 -12.99
N PRO A 509 36.88 2.05 -11.67
CA PRO A 509 36.72 3.11 -10.66
C PRO A 509 37.83 4.17 -10.69
N ALA A 510 39.06 3.80 -11.09
CA ALA A 510 40.17 4.74 -11.19
C ALA A 510 40.00 5.70 -12.38
N TRP A 511 39.43 5.22 -13.48
CA TRP A 511 39.01 6.06 -14.60
C TRP A 511 37.88 7.02 -14.20
N ALA A 512 36.89 6.55 -13.43
CA ALA A 512 35.79 7.39 -12.97
C ALA A 512 36.30 8.55 -12.10
N LEU A 513 37.23 8.27 -11.17
CA LEU A 513 37.89 9.29 -10.36
C LEU A 513 38.68 10.30 -11.20
N GLN A 514 39.44 9.83 -12.20
CA GLN A 514 40.17 10.72 -13.10
C GLN A 514 39.23 11.64 -13.88
N THR A 515 38.07 11.11 -14.28
CA THR A 515 37.04 11.86 -15.00
C THR A 515 36.42 12.95 -14.12
N ILE A 516 36.07 12.62 -12.87
CA ILE A 516 35.58 13.59 -11.88
C ILE A 516 36.63 14.68 -11.63
N ALA A 517 37.88 14.28 -11.33
CA ALA A 517 38.97 15.22 -11.06
C ALA A 517 39.27 16.14 -12.27
N TYR A 518 39.15 15.62 -13.50
CA TYR A 518 39.30 16.42 -14.71
C TYR A 518 38.15 17.42 -14.89
N ALA A 519 36.91 17.03 -14.59
CA ALA A 519 35.76 17.93 -14.60
C ALA A 519 35.93 19.06 -13.58
N ASP A 520 36.33 18.75 -12.34
CA ASP A 520 36.55 19.74 -11.28
C ASP A 520 37.62 20.79 -11.65
N GLN A 521 38.66 20.38 -12.37
CA GLN A 521 39.71 21.29 -12.84
C GLN A 521 39.29 22.13 -14.05
N SER A 522 38.44 21.56 -14.92
CA SER A 522 38.08 22.15 -16.21
C SER A 522 36.90 23.12 -16.13
N PHE A 523 36.09 23.01 -15.07
CA PHE A 523 34.88 23.81 -14.88
C PHE A 523 34.93 24.52 -13.55
N THR A 524 34.72 25.85 -13.55
CA THR A 524 34.71 26.62 -12.29
C THR A 524 33.53 26.17 -11.44
N PRO A 525 33.76 25.62 -10.24
CA PRO A 525 32.67 25.25 -9.34
C PRO A 525 31.84 26.50 -9.05
N ASN A 526 30.52 26.39 -9.17
CA ASN A 526 29.68 27.43 -8.59
C ASN A 526 29.92 27.37 -7.08
N ALA A 527 30.25 28.50 -6.41
CA ALA A 527 30.51 28.51 -4.97
C ALA A 527 29.31 28.07 -4.11
N ALA A 528 28.14 27.89 -4.72
CA ALA A 528 26.94 27.31 -4.12
C ALA A 528 26.53 25.96 -4.76
N ALA A 529 27.35 25.36 -5.63
CA ALA A 529 27.24 23.96 -6.03
C ALA A 529 28.08 23.11 -5.08
N PHE A 530 27.44 22.06 -4.58
CA PHE A 530 27.83 21.21 -3.45
C PHE A 530 28.95 20.22 -3.76
N PHE A 531 29.80 20.46 -4.76
CA PHE A 531 31.05 19.70 -4.93
C PHE A 531 32.08 20.19 -3.90
N GLY A 532 31.76 20.03 -2.62
CA GLY A 532 32.74 20.14 -1.55
C GLY A 532 33.72 18.98 -1.68
N ALA A 533 34.99 19.22 -1.36
CA ALA A 533 36.01 18.18 -1.43
C ALA A 533 35.59 16.97 -0.57
N GLY A 534 35.17 15.88 -1.21
CA GLY A 534 35.27 14.55 -0.63
C GLY A 534 36.73 14.31 -0.20
N PRO A 535 36.99 13.34 0.70
CA PRO A 535 38.32 13.11 1.24
C PRO A 535 39.35 13.07 0.11
N THR A 536 40.26 14.04 0.16
CA THR A 536 41.25 14.33 -0.89
C THR A 536 41.98 13.06 -1.34
N PRO A 537 42.01 12.76 -2.65
CA PRO A 537 42.91 11.75 -3.17
C PRO A 537 44.35 12.23 -2.97
N THR A 538 45.17 11.46 -2.26
CA THR A 538 46.61 11.61 -2.34
C THR A 538 47.04 11.34 -3.79
N SER A 539 47.44 12.37 -4.53
CA SER A 539 47.99 12.28 -5.90
C SER A 539 49.34 11.53 -5.93
N PRO A 540 49.98 11.19 -7.09
CA PRO A 540 49.65 11.40 -8.53
C PRO A 540 49.96 10.12 -9.43
N PRO A 541 49.98 10.07 -10.81
CA PRO A 541 50.48 11.00 -11.85
C PRO A 541 49.47 11.33 -13.01
N PRO A 542 49.81 12.20 -14.00
CA PRO A 542 48.82 12.81 -14.91
C PRO A 542 48.34 11.85 -16.01
N PRO A 543 47.16 12.10 -16.61
CA PRO A 543 46.60 11.19 -17.60
C PRO A 543 47.39 11.20 -18.92
N THR A 544 47.54 10.01 -19.48
CA THR A 544 47.95 9.81 -20.87
C THR A 544 46.80 10.29 -21.77
N PRO A 545 47.04 10.98 -22.90
CA PRO A 545 45.97 11.38 -23.80
C PRO A 545 45.24 10.13 -24.34
N LEU A 546 43.95 9.98 -24.06
CA LEU A 546 43.12 8.96 -24.70
C LEU A 546 42.84 9.38 -26.15
N PRO A 547 43.09 8.52 -27.15
CA PRO A 547 42.58 8.72 -28.49
C PRO A 547 41.05 8.51 -28.51
N SER A 548 40.38 9.37 -29.26
CA SER A 548 38.99 9.28 -29.76
C SER A 548 38.19 8.04 -29.34
N VAL A 549 37.09 8.29 -28.62
CA VAL A 549 35.90 7.44 -28.45
C VAL A 549 35.84 6.33 -29.50
N GLY A 550 36.26 5.13 -29.12
CA GLY A 550 35.98 3.92 -29.87
C GLY A 550 34.49 3.63 -29.82
N GLN A 551 33.96 3.02 -30.87
CA GLN A 551 32.59 2.50 -30.87
C GLN A 551 32.41 1.54 -29.69
N PRO A 552 31.20 1.49 -29.09
CA PRO A 552 30.93 0.71 -27.89
C PRO A 552 31.33 -0.75 -28.08
N VAL A 553 32.02 -1.30 -27.08
CA VAL A 553 32.19 -2.74 -26.98
C VAL A 553 30.87 -3.25 -26.43
N VAL A 554 29.97 -3.66 -27.32
CA VAL A 554 28.77 -4.40 -26.93
C VAL A 554 29.23 -5.60 -26.10
N HIS A 555 28.85 -5.66 -24.82
CA HIS A 555 28.93 -6.85 -23.97
C HIS A 555 28.03 -7.93 -24.56
N MET A 556 28.50 -8.55 -25.63
CA MET A 556 27.86 -9.62 -26.37
C MET A 556 28.28 -10.96 -25.74
N GLN A 557 28.16 -11.11 -24.42
CA GLN A 557 28.40 -12.41 -23.76
C GLN A 557 27.11 -13.23 -23.57
N VAL A 558 25.93 -12.61 -23.65
CA VAL A 558 24.64 -13.33 -23.59
C VAL A 558 24.09 -13.64 -25.00
N GLU A 559 24.28 -12.72 -25.95
CA GLU A 559 23.82 -12.90 -27.34
C GLU A 559 24.69 -13.88 -28.16
N THR A 560 26.02 -13.90 -27.96
CA THR A 560 26.91 -14.81 -28.71
C THR A 560 26.54 -16.27 -28.46
N GLY A 561 26.27 -16.67 -27.23
CA GLY A 561 25.88 -18.04 -26.90
C GLY A 561 24.58 -18.47 -27.59
N ARG A 562 23.57 -17.57 -27.63
CA ARG A 562 22.29 -17.81 -28.30
C ARG A 562 22.43 -17.85 -29.81
N TRP A 563 23.15 -16.90 -30.42
CA TRP A 563 23.42 -16.90 -31.87
C TRP A 563 24.29 -18.08 -32.31
N LEU A 564 25.26 -18.50 -31.50
CA LEU A 564 26.08 -19.69 -31.78
C LEU A 564 25.23 -20.95 -31.72
N ARG A 565 24.36 -21.10 -30.71
CA ARG A 565 23.41 -22.23 -30.61
C ARG A 565 22.45 -22.27 -31.80
N ILE A 566 21.82 -21.14 -32.14
CA ILE A 566 20.92 -21.04 -33.31
C ILE A 566 21.67 -21.38 -34.60
N THR A 567 22.88 -20.86 -34.78
CA THR A 567 23.70 -21.13 -35.97
C THR A 567 24.07 -22.61 -36.06
N VAL A 568 24.45 -23.24 -34.94
CA VAL A 568 24.73 -24.68 -34.89
C VAL A 568 23.48 -25.51 -35.21
N PHE A 569 22.32 -25.17 -34.66
CA PHE A 569 21.06 -25.87 -34.97
C PHE A 569 20.66 -25.73 -36.44
N VAL A 570 20.81 -24.54 -37.03
CA VAL A 570 20.53 -24.31 -38.46
C VAL A 570 21.51 -25.09 -39.34
N LEU A 571 22.80 -25.10 -39.02
CA LEU A 571 23.80 -25.86 -39.76
C LEU A 571 23.57 -27.38 -39.67
N LEU A 572 23.21 -27.90 -38.49
CA LEU A 572 22.84 -29.31 -38.32
C LEU A 572 21.56 -29.66 -39.09
N GLY A 573 20.56 -28.78 -39.09
CA GLY A 573 19.34 -28.94 -39.87
C GLY A 573 19.61 -28.97 -41.38
N LEU A 574 20.40 -28.05 -41.90
CA LEU A 574 20.81 -27.99 -43.31
C LEU A 574 21.62 -29.23 -43.72
N MET A 575 22.50 -29.72 -42.84
CA MET A 575 23.26 -30.95 -43.06
C MET A 575 22.33 -32.18 -43.09
N GLY A 576 21.34 -32.24 -42.19
CA GLY A 576 20.31 -33.28 -42.20
C GLY A 576 19.49 -33.32 -43.49
N VAL A 577 19.01 -32.16 -43.95
CA VAL A 577 18.27 -32.03 -45.23
C VAL A 577 19.15 -32.43 -46.42
N SER A 578 20.42 -32.04 -46.42
CA SER A 578 21.36 -32.40 -47.48
C SER A 578 21.65 -33.90 -47.54
N LEU A 579 21.81 -34.55 -46.38
CA LEU A 579 22.00 -36.00 -46.29
C LEU A 579 20.74 -36.77 -46.72
N LEU A 580 19.56 -36.28 -46.34
CA LEU A 580 18.29 -36.86 -46.77
C LEU A 580 18.10 -36.73 -48.29
N GLY A 581 18.37 -35.54 -48.83
CA GLY A 581 18.36 -35.27 -50.27
C GLY A 581 19.35 -36.14 -51.04
N PHE A 582 20.57 -36.32 -50.52
CA PHE A 582 21.57 -37.22 -51.10
C PHE A 582 21.14 -38.69 -51.04
N GLY A 583 20.50 -39.11 -49.95
CA GLY A 583 19.91 -40.45 -49.82
C GLY A 583 18.81 -40.70 -50.86
N ILE A 584 17.87 -39.76 -51.00
CA ILE A 584 16.80 -39.82 -52.01
C ILE A 584 17.38 -39.82 -53.43
N TYR A 585 18.39 -38.98 -53.70
CA TYR A 585 19.10 -38.95 -54.98
C TYR A 585 19.77 -40.30 -55.29
N ARG A 586 20.48 -40.89 -54.31
CA ARG A 586 21.10 -42.22 -54.42
C ARG A 586 20.08 -43.32 -54.72
N ILE A 587 18.91 -43.27 -54.08
CA ILE A 587 17.82 -44.23 -54.30
C ILE A 587 17.25 -44.07 -55.71
N ARG A 588 16.99 -42.84 -56.16
CA ARG A 588 16.52 -42.56 -57.54
C ARG A 588 17.53 -42.99 -58.60
N MET A 589 18.83 -42.73 -58.38
CA MET A 589 19.90 -43.14 -59.30
C MET A 589 20.10 -44.66 -59.35
N ARG A 590 19.83 -45.38 -58.26
CA ARG A 590 19.80 -46.85 -58.26
C ARG A 590 18.57 -47.40 -58.96
N SER A 591 17.41 -46.76 -58.81
CA SER A 591 16.17 -47.13 -59.51
C SER A 591 16.28 -46.94 -61.04
N GLY A 592 17.04 -45.95 -61.51
CA GLY A 592 17.23 -45.69 -62.94
C GLY A 592 18.26 -46.57 -63.66
N ARG A 593 19.02 -47.41 -62.92
CA ARG A 593 19.97 -48.37 -63.52
C ARG A 593 19.44 -49.80 -63.64
N ASN A 594 18.27 -50.07 -63.07
CA ASN A 594 17.57 -51.36 -63.16
C ASN A 594 16.30 -51.27 -64.03
N ALA A 595 16.17 -50.21 -64.83
CA ALA A 595 15.11 -50.01 -65.82
C ALA A 595 15.70 -50.14 -67.24
#